data_AF-A0A918CXE6-F1
#
_entry.id   AF-A0A918CXE6-F1
#
_cell.length_a   1.000
_cell.length_b   1.000
_cell.length_c   1.000
_cell.angle_alpha   90.00
_cell.angle_beta   90.00
_cell.angle_gamma   90.00
#
_symmetry.space_group_name_H-M   'P 1'
#
loop_
_entity.id
_entity.type
_entity.pdbx_description
1 polymer ?
#
loop_
_entity_poly.entity_id
_entity_poly.type
_entity_poly.pdbx_seq_one_letter_code
_entity_poly.pdbx_strand_id
1 'polypeptide(L)'
;MALQISATNPEHPALLLELPWDVPLEEWPEDYLVPLPRGISRHVVRYARAGDEVIAVKELAERPALREYELLRDLDRLTIPAVDPLAVITGRTDAQGAPLESVLVTRHLGGSMPYRSMFETTMRPATMHRLMDALAVLLVRLHLAGFAWGDCSLSNTLFRRDAGAYAAYLVDAETGDLHPQLSNGQREYDLDLARVNISGELLDLEASGALHPSLDPIEFGFEICTRYGELWEELTRTSVYPAGKYQYIERRIRRLNDLGFDVAEMQIEHSLDGDSVTFVPKVVDAGHHQRQLLRLTGLDAEENQARRLLNDLESWMATQDDYAPGDPLAARPEVLAHRWVRDVFRPTVRAVPLELRGAMDPAEIYHELLEHRWYLSEHAQHDIGLDKAVEDYIENVLPRARETLEPVTPE
;
A
#
# COMPACT_ATOMS: atom_id res chain seq x y z
N MET A 1 -39.74 -8.94 -0.24
CA MET A 1 -39.41 -7.66 0.43
C MET A 1 -39.22 -6.61 -0.66
N ALA A 2 -39.20 -5.32 -0.35
CA ALA A 2 -38.86 -4.31 -1.36
C ALA A 2 -37.33 -4.34 -1.60
N LEU A 3 -36.90 -4.12 -2.84
CA LEU A 3 -35.49 -3.95 -3.19
C LEU A 3 -34.92 -2.76 -2.40
N GLN A 4 -33.78 -2.97 -1.73
CA GLN A 4 -33.07 -1.92 -1.00
C GLN A 4 -31.63 -1.83 -1.49
N ILE A 5 -31.19 -0.61 -1.80
CA ILE A 5 -29.80 -0.31 -2.19
C ILE A 5 -29.23 0.63 -1.15
N SER A 6 -28.21 0.18 -0.42
CA SER A 6 -27.47 1.00 0.55
C SER A 6 -26.08 1.27 0.00
N ALA A 7 -25.71 2.54 -0.24
CA ALA A 7 -24.46 2.92 -0.91
C ALA A 7 -23.65 3.99 -0.16
N THR A 8 -22.35 4.07 -0.45
CA THR A 8 -21.40 5.05 0.15
C THR A 8 -21.47 6.44 -0.50
N ASN A 9 -21.70 6.54 -1.81
CA ASN A 9 -21.69 7.81 -2.57
C ASN A 9 -23.08 8.06 -3.20
N PRO A 10 -23.72 9.23 -3.04
CA PRO A 10 -25.01 9.55 -3.65
C PRO A 10 -25.05 9.53 -5.18
N GLU A 11 -23.91 9.59 -5.87
CA GLU A 11 -23.85 9.48 -7.34
C GLU A 11 -23.90 8.02 -7.85
N HIS A 12 -23.53 7.03 -7.01
CA HIS A 12 -23.51 5.62 -7.40
C HIS A 12 -24.90 4.94 -7.48
N PRO A 13 -25.89 5.22 -6.60
CA PRO A 13 -27.21 4.59 -6.64
C PRO A 13 -27.91 4.71 -7.99
N ALA A 14 -27.81 5.85 -8.67
CA ALA A 14 -28.48 6.05 -9.95
C ALA A 14 -27.95 5.10 -11.04
N LEU A 15 -26.63 4.90 -11.08
CA LEU A 15 -25.99 3.98 -12.03
C LEU A 15 -26.23 2.52 -11.67
N LEU A 16 -26.32 2.22 -10.38
CA LEU A 16 -26.65 0.86 -9.91
C LEU A 16 -28.10 0.49 -10.23
N LEU A 17 -29.04 1.43 -10.29
CA LEU A 17 -30.45 1.15 -10.63
C LEU A 17 -30.65 0.62 -12.05
N GLU A 18 -29.69 0.82 -12.96
CA GLU A 18 -29.75 0.33 -14.35
C GLU A 18 -29.40 -1.15 -14.48
N LEU A 19 -28.89 -1.78 -13.41
CA LEU A 19 -28.48 -3.19 -13.41
C LEU A 19 -29.66 -4.14 -13.18
N PRO A 20 -29.63 -5.37 -13.74
CA PRO A 20 -30.73 -6.33 -13.69
C PRO A 20 -30.81 -7.08 -12.35
N TRP A 21 -31.20 -6.37 -11.29
CA TRP A 21 -31.29 -6.94 -9.92
C TRP A 21 -32.34 -8.04 -9.76
N ASP A 22 -33.26 -8.16 -10.70
CA ASP A 22 -34.28 -9.20 -10.81
C ASP A 22 -33.78 -10.49 -11.48
N VAL A 23 -32.53 -10.54 -11.92
CA VAL A 23 -31.89 -11.73 -12.51
C VAL A 23 -30.84 -12.27 -11.55
N PRO A 24 -30.75 -13.60 -11.32
CA PRO A 24 -29.66 -14.23 -10.58
C PRO A 24 -28.29 -13.83 -11.17
N LEU A 25 -27.29 -13.53 -10.34
CA LEU A 25 -26.02 -12.98 -10.83
C LEU A 25 -25.30 -13.91 -11.83
N GLU A 26 -25.50 -15.22 -11.70
CA GLU A 26 -24.89 -16.18 -12.61
C GLU A 26 -25.42 -16.09 -14.05
N GLU A 27 -26.67 -15.63 -14.20
CA GLU A 27 -27.43 -15.52 -15.45
C GLU A 27 -27.46 -14.08 -16.01
N TRP A 28 -26.68 -13.16 -15.43
CA TRP A 28 -26.65 -11.77 -15.90
C TRP A 28 -26.28 -11.67 -17.39
N PRO A 29 -26.99 -10.84 -18.19
CA PRO A 29 -26.71 -10.70 -19.62
C PRO A 29 -25.30 -10.16 -19.88
N GLU A 30 -24.66 -10.66 -20.94
CA GLU A 30 -23.27 -10.27 -21.31
C GLU A 30 -23.11 -8.77 -21.55
N ASP A 31 -24.17 -8.06 -21.97
CA ASP A 31 -24.14 -6.61 -22.22
C ASP A 31 -23.82 -5.78 -20.97
N TYR A 32 -24.08 -6.31 -19.77
CA TYR A 32 -23.74 -5.66 -18.50
C TYR A 32 -22.36 -6.07 -17.99
N LEU A 33 -21.80 -7.17 -18.49
CA LEU A 33 -20.62 -7.82 -17.93
C LEU A 33 -19.34 -7.34 -18.59
N VAL A 34 -18.28 -7.24 -17.79
CA VAL A 34 -16.92 -6.95 -18.25
C VAL A 34 -16.09 -8.24 -18.19
N PRO A 35 -15.45 -8.67 -19.29
CA PRO A 35 -14.66 -9.89 -19.31
C PRO A 35 -13.29 -9.68 -18.66
N LEU A 36 -13.25 -9.75 -17.33
CA LEU A 36 -12.01 -9.69 -16.55
C LEU A 36 -11.65 -11.08 -15.97
N PRO A 37 -10.35 -11.36 -15.75
CA PRO A 37 -9.92 -12.56 -15.06
C PRO A 37 -10.57 -12.65 -13.67
N ARG A 38 -11.04 -13.86 -13.32
CA ARG A 38 -11.70 -14.11 -12.03
C ARG A 38 -10.84 -15.04 -11.19
N GLY A 39 -10.70 -14.71 -9.90
CA GLY A 39 -10.17 -15.65 -8.91
C GLY A 39 -11.14 -16.80 -8.64
N ILE A 40 -10.69 -17.79 -7.87
CA ILE A 40 -11.61 -18.77 -7.28
C ILE A 40 -12.37 -18.09 -6.14
N SER A 41 -13.67 -18.27 -6.14
CA SER A 41 -14.56 -17.78 -5.09
C SER A 41 -15.60 -18.85 -4.79
N ARG A 42 -15.95 -18.99 -3.50
CA ARG A 42 -17.09 -19.80 -3.06
C ARG A 42 -18.43 -19.19 -3.48
N HIS A 43 -18.44 -17.88 -3.72
CA HIS A 43 -19.60 -17.08 -4.12
C HIS A 43 -19.58 -16.80 -5.62
N VAL A 44 -20.75 -16.54 -6.19
CA VAL A 44 -20.86 -16.05 -7.56
C VAL A 44 -20.32 -14.62 -7.61
N VAL A 45 -19.25 -14.41 -8.37
CA VAL A 45 -18.66 -13.09 -8.62
C VAL A 45 -18.70 -12.78 -10.12
N ARG A 46 -19.12 -11.57 -10.46
CA ARG A 46 -19.14 -11.00 -11.81
C ARG A 46 -18.60 -9.58 -11.78
N TYR A 47 -17.98 -9.17 -12.88
CA TYR A 47 -17.60 -7.78 -13.09
C TYR A 47 -18.60 -7.14 -14.03
N ALA A 48 -19.08 -5.95 -13.68
CA ALA A 48 -20.07 -5.22 -14.46
C ALA A 48 -19.63 -3.77 -14.66
N ARG A 49 -20.22 -3.11 -15.65
CA ARG A 49 -20.03 -1.67 -15.87
C ARG A 49 -21.21 -0.90 -15.26
N ALA A 50 -20.91 0.10 -14.46
CA ALA A 50 -21.89 1.05 -13.93
C ALA A 50 -21.42 2.46 -14.27
N GLY A 51 -22.01 3.06 -15.32
CA GLY A 51 -21.48 4.28 -15.92
C GLY A 51 -20.08 4.07 -16.52
N ASP A 52 -19.11 4.87 -16.09
CA ASP A 52 -17.71 4.77 -16.51
C ASP A 52 -16.85 3.89 -15.57
N GLU A 53 -17.41 3.41 -14.46
CA GLU A 53 -16.70 2.56 -13.50
C GLU A 53 -16.92 1.06 -13.78
N VAL A 54 -15.91 0.26 -13.46
CA VAL A 54 -16.02 -1.20 -13.39
C VAL A 54 -16.19 -1.60 -11.92
N ILE A 55 -17.21 -2.41 -11.66
CA ILE A 55 -17.57 -2.88 -10.32
C ILE A 55 -17.44 -4.40 -10.25
N ALA A 56 -17.10 -4.91 -9.07
CA ALA A 56 -17.22 -6.32 -8.73
C ALA A 56 -18.53 -6.53 -7.98
N VAL A 57 -19.30 -7.53 -8.42
CA VAL A 57 -20.61 -7.88 -7.89
C VAL A 57 -20.48 -9.27 -7.31
N LYS A 58 -20.69 -9.42 -5.99
CA LYS A 58 -20.59 -10.69 -5.24
C LYS A 58 -21.96 -11.04 -4.69
N GLU A 59 -22.51 -12.18 -5.10
CA GLU A 59 -23.80 -12.67 -4.61
C GLU A 59 -23.62 -13.62 -3.42
N LEU A 60 -24.26 -13.33 -2.29
CA LEU A 60 -24.14 -14.05 -1.03
C LEU A 60 -25.34 -13.81 -0.11
N ALA A 61 -25.46 -14.62 0.95
CA ALA A 61 -26.53 -14.49 1.93
C ALA A 61 -26.56 -13.10 2.59
N GLU A 62 -27.78 -12.62 2.91
CA GLU A 62 -28.02 -11.25 3.38
C GLU A 62 -27.16 -10.85 4.60
N ARG A 63 -27.08 -11.74 5.61
CA ARG A 63 -26.31 -11.46 6.82
C ARG A 63 -24.81 -11.31 6.56
N PRO A 64 -24.12 -12.27 5.88
CA PRO A 64 -22.75 -12.09 5.41
C PRO A 64 -22.55 -10.83 4.56
N ALA A 65 -23.45 -10.54 3.61
CA ALA A 65 -23.32 -9.37 2.72
C ALA A 65 -23.29 -8.05 3.51
N LEU A 66 -24.22 -7.89 4.45
CA LEU A 66 -24.29 -6.70 5.31
C LEU A 66 -23.06 -6.58 6.21
N ARG A 67 -22.62 -7.69 6.82
CA ARG A 67 -21.45 -7.71 7.70
C ARG A 67 -20.17 -7.36 6.94
N GLU A 68 -19.94 -7.99 5.78
CA GLU A 68 -18.76 -7.74 4.96
C GLU A 68 -18.75 -6.30 4.44
N TYR A 69 -19.91 -5.76 4.02
CA TYR A 69 -20.04 -4.36 3.64
C TYR A 69 -19.64 -3.40 4.78
N GLU A 70 -20.10 -3.65 6.01
CA GLU A 70 -19.76 -2.84 7.17
C GLU A 70 -18.26 -2.93 7.51
N LEU A 71 -17.68 -4.13 7.50
CA LEU A 71 -16.25 -4.34 7.78
C LEU A 71 -15.36 -3.65 6.75
N LEU A 72 -15.67 -3.75 5.45
CA LEU A 72 -14.92 -3.04 4.40
C LEU A 72 -14.98 -1.52 4.60
N ARG A 73 -16.10 -0.98 5.07
CA ARG A 73 -16.22 0.45 5.38
C ARG A 73 -15.43 0.85 6.63
N ASP A 74 -15.34 -0.02 7.62
CA ASP A 74 -14.46 0.19 8.77
C ASP A 74 -12.99 0.20 8.34
N LEU A 75 -12.59 -0.76 7.50
CA LEU A 75 -11.24 -0.83 6.95
C LEU A 75 -10.88 0.42 6.11
N ASP A 76 -11.81 0.91 5.28
CA ASP A 76 -11.64 2.16 4.53
C ASP A 76 -11.44 3.37 5.46
N ARG A 77 -12.25 3.49 6.52
CA ARG A 77 -12.08 4.53 7.55
C ARG A 77 -10.74 4.45 8.29
N LEU A 78 -10.21 3.24 8.44
CA LEU A 78 -8.91 2.96 9.04
C LEU A 78 -7.75 3.03 8.04
N THR A 79 -8.00 3.42 6.78
CA THR A 79 -6.97 3.53 5.73
C THR A 79 -6.22 2.22 5.48
N ILE A 80 -6.94 1.10 5.62
CA ILE A 80 -6.38 -0.24 5.36
C ILE A 80 -6.57 -0.60 3.89
N PRO A 81 -5.53 -1.11 3.19
CA PRO A 81 -5.64 -1.54 1.81
C PRO A 81 -6.64 -2.69 1.63
N ALA A 82 -7.88 -2.35 1.26
CA ALA A 82 -8.93 -3.29 0.91
C ALA A 82 -9.70 -2.80 -0.33
N VAL A 83 -10.55 -3.65 -0.90
CA VAL A 83 -11.47 -3.25 -1.97
C VAL A 83 -12.51 -2.24 -1.46
N ASP A 84 -12.78 -1.20 -2.25
CA ASP A 84 -13.69 -0.12 -1.86
C ASP A 84 -15.16 -0.58 -1.90
N PRO A 85 -15.90 -0.59 -0.78
CA PRO A 85 -17.30 -0.98 -0.74
C PRO A 85 -18.20 0.13 -1.30
N LEU A 86 -18.86 -0.15 -2.43
CA LEU A 86 -19.74 0.81 -3.10
C LEU A 86 -21.17 0.71 -2.60
N ALA A 87 -21.69 -0.52 -2.50
CA ALA A 87 -23.07 -0.76 -2.08
C ALA A 87 -23.32 -2.18 -1.59
N VAL A 88 -24.43 -2.34 -0.87
CA VAL A 88 -25.06 -3.64 -0.59
C VAL A 88 -26.53 -3.58 -1.03
N ILE A 89 -26.98 -4.62 -1.73
CA ILE A 89 -28.33 -4.75 -2.29
C ILE A 89 -29.02 -5.95 -1.62
N THR A 90 -30.17 -5.68 -1.02
CA THR A 90 -30.99 -6.69 -0.33
C THR A 90 -32.42 -6.68 -0.86
N GLY A 91 -33.20 -7.70 -0.50
CA GLY A 91 -34.61 -7.79 -0.89
C GLY A 91 -34.85 -8.00 -2.39
N ARG A 92 -33.85 -8.53 -3.12
CA ARG A 92 -33.97 -8.90 -4.54
C ARG A 92 -35.03 -10.00 -4.72
N THR A 93 -35.75 -9.93 -5.83
CA THR A 93 -36.71 -10.95 -6.25
C THR A 93 -36.65 -11.14 -7.75
N ASP A 94 -36.83 -12.37 -8.22
CA ASP A 94 -36.96 -12.65 -9.65
C ASP A 94 -38.28 -12.15 -10.25
N ALA A 95 -38.45 -12.30 -11.55
CA ALA A 95 -39.67 -11.93 -12.27
C ALA A 95 -40.93 -12.67 -11.80
N GLN A 96 -40.80 -13.80 -11.10
CA GLN A 96 -41.87 -14.58 -10.50
C GLN A 96 -42.12 -14.22 -9.03
N GLY A 97 -41.32 -13.31 -8.46
CA GLY A 97 -41.39 -12.87 -7.08
C GLY A 97 -40.69 -13.80 -6.08
N ALA A 98 -39.91 -14.78 -6.56
CA ALA A 98 -39.10 -15.62 -5.68
C ALA A 98 -37.89 -14.82 -5.17
N PRO A 99 -37.47 -15.01 -3.90
CA PRO A 99 -36.35 -14.28 -3.33
C PRO A 99 -35.03 -14.68 -3.99
N LEU A 100 -34.18 -13.70 -4.28
CA LEU A 100 -32.80 -13.89 -4.71
C LEU A 100 -31.83 -13.51 -3.58
N GLU A 101 -30.62 -14.02 -3.65
CA GLU A 101 -29.57 -13.71 -2.69
C GLU A 101 -29.19 -12.22 -2.72
N SER A 102 -28.63 -11.73 -1.62
CA SER A 102 -28.15 -10.35 -1.54
C SER A 102 -26.85 -10.16 -2.31
N VAL A 103 -26.48 -8.92 -2.55
CA VAL A 103 -25.29 -8.59 -3.32
C VAL A 103 -24.44 -7.56 -2.61
N LEU A 104 -23.14 -7.83 -2.51
CA LEU A 104 -22.12 -6.86 -2.17
C LEU A 104 -21.48 -6.33 -3.47
N VAL A 105 -21.39 -5.01 -3.58
CA VAL A 105 -20.76 -4.32 -4.72
C VAL A 105 -19.52 -3.59 -4.23
N THR A 106 -18.38 -3.88 -4.83
CA THR A 106 -17.11 -3.19 -4.58
C THR A 106 -16.55 -2.60 -5.87
N ARG A 107 -15.72 -1.56 -5.75
CA ARG A 107 -15.03 -1.01 -6.91
C ARG A 107 -13.96 -1.99 -7.38
N HIS A 108 -13.88 -2.20 -8.69
CA HIS A 108 -12.78 -2.97 -9.24
C HIS A 108 -11.45 -2.20 -9.08
N LEU A 109 -10.46 -2.84 -8.47
CA LEU A 109 -9.13 -2.25 -8.32
C LEU A 109 -8.36 -2.29 -9.66
N GLY A 110 -8.32 -1.17 -10.36
CA GLY A 110 -7.60 -1.03 -11.64
C GLY A 110 -6.12 -1.42 -11.54
N GLY A 111 -5.62 -2.16 -12.53
CA GLY A 111 -4.24 -2.64 -12.57
C GLY A 111 -3.89 -3.72 -11.55
N SER A 112 -4.85 -4.18 -10.75
CA SER A 112 -4.70 -5.38 -9.94
C SER A 112 -4.87 -6.65 -10.78
N MET A 113 -4.26 -7.74 -10.34
CA MET A 113 -4.49 -9.06 -10.93
C MET A 113 -4.83 -10.05 -9.81
N PRO A 114 -5.81 -10.94 -10.03
CA PRO A 114 -6.00 -12.10 -9.17
C PRO A 114 -4.73 -12.94 -9.14
N TYR A 115 -4.41 -13.52 -7.98
CA TYR A 115 -3.21 -14.32 -7.78
C TYR A 115 -2.95 -15.30 -8.93
N ARG A 116 -3.92 -16.15 -9.28
CA ARG A 116 -3.74 -17.19 -10.32
C ARG A 116 -3.38 -16.65 -11.70
N SER A 117 -3.90 -15.49 -12.09
CA SER A 117 -3.54 -14.86 -13.35
C SER A 117 -2.07 -14.42 -13.38
N MET A 118 -1.46 -14.18 -12.21
CA MET A 118 -0.02 -13.94 -12.13
C MET A 118 0.83 -15.19 -12.38
N PHE A 119 0.25 -16.40 -12.30
CA PHE A 119 0.93 -17.69 -12.49
C PHE A 119 0.53 -18.40 -13.78
N GLU A 120 -0.21 -17.74 -14.69
CA GLU A 120 -0.44 -18.26 -16.06
C GLU A 120 0.87 -18.57 -16.79
N THR A 121 1.94 -17.83 -16.43
CA THR A 121 3.31 -18.17 -16.77
C THR A 121 4.11 -18.40 -15.49
N THR A 122 5.01 -19.39 -15.49
CA THR A 122 5.86 -19.71 -14.33
C THR A 122 6.58 -18.46 -13.83
N MET A 123 6.24 -18.05 -12.60
CA MET A 123 6.79 -16.86 -11.99
C MET A 123 8.23 -17.10 -11.52
N ARG A 124 9.09 -16.09 -11.67
CA ARG A 124 10.45 -16.13 -11.10
C ARG A 124 10.37 -16.12 -9.56
N PRO A 125 11.19 -16.92 -8.85
CA PRO A 125 11.22 -16.94 -7.38
C PRO A 125 11.32 -15.56 -6.73
N ALA A 126 12.14 -14.65 -7.28
CA ALA A 126 12.28 -13.29 -6.77
C ALA A 126 10.98 -12.47 -6.77
N THR A 127 10.10 -12.69 -7.76
CA THR A 127 8.79 -12.01 -7.82
C THR A 127 7.84 -12.58 -6.77
N MET A 128 7.90 -13.90 -6.54
CA MET A 128 7.10 -14.55 -5.50
C MET A 128 7.45 -14.00 -4.10
N HIS A 129 8.74 -13.87 -3.79
CA HIS A 129 9.16 -13.27 -2.52
C HIS A 129 8.60 -11.85 -2.33
N ARG A 130 8.61 -11.01 -3.39
CA ARG A 130 8.02 -9.66 -3.31
C ARG A 130 6.51 -9.66 -3.08
N LEU A 131 5.78 -10.65 -3.60
CA LEU A 131 4.34 -10.81 -3.30
C LEU A 131 4.13 -11.18 -1.84
N MET A 132 4.98 -12.04 -1.27
CA MET A 132 4.93 -12.39 0.14
C MET A 132 5.25 -11.22 1.06
N ASP A 133 6.23 -10.40 0.68
CA ASP A 133 6.54 -9.18 1.42
C ASP A 133 5.32 -8.25 1.45
N ALA A 134 4.66 -8.05 0.30
CA ALA A 134 3.44 -7.25 0.23
C ALA A 134 2.31 -7.82 1.10
N LEU A 135 2.13 -9.14 1.10
CA LEU A 135 1.12 -9.81 1.93
C LEU A 135 1.45 -9.71 3.43
N ALA A 136 2.71 -9.90 3.83
CA ALA A 136 3.17 -9.73 5.21
C ALA A 136 2.90 -8.29 5.70
N VAL A 137 3.19 -7.30 4.85
CA VAL A 137 2.89 -5.89 5.14
C VAL A 137 1.39 -5.67 5.34
N LEU A 138 0.54 -6.20 4.45
CA LEU A 138 -0.93 -6.11 4.61
C LEU A 138 -1.39 -6.77 5.93
N LEU A 139 -0.89 -7.95 6.24
CA LEU A 139 -1.28 -8.70 7.44
C LEU A 139 -0.88 -7.97 8.73
N VAL A 140 0.33 -7.39 8.77
CA VAL A 140 0.77 -6.55 9.89
C VAL A 140 -0.09 -5.29 10.00
N ARG A 141 -0.44 -4.65 8.88
CA ARG A 141 -1.33 -3.47 8.87
C ARG A 141 -2.71 -3.80 9.46
N LEU A 142 -3.33 -4.90 9.04
CA LEU A 142 -4.60 -5.38 9.57
C LEU A 142 -4.51 -5.60 11.09
N HIS A 143 -3.48 -6.30 11.54
CA HIS A 143 -3.30 -6.63 12.95
C HIS A 143 -2.99 -5.42 13.84
N LEU A 144 -2.23 -4.44 13.35
CA LEU A 144 -2.00 -3.18 14.05
C LEU A 144 -3.28 -2.35 14.20
N ALA A 145 -4.19 -2.43 13.22
CA ALA A 145 -5.50 -1.80 13.26
C ALA A 145 -6.55 -2.58 14.07
N GLY A 146 -6.17 -3.70 14.68
CA GLY A 146 -7.08 -4.50 15.50
C GLY A 146 -7.97 -5.47 14.70
N PHE A 147 -7.69 -5.69 13.41
CA PHE A 147 -8.49 -6.53 12.54
C PHE A 147 -7.86 -7.92 12.36
N ALA A 148 -8.57 -8.97 12.75
CA ALA A 148 -8.20 -10.36 12.44
C ALA A 148 -8.89 -10.77 11.13
N TRP A 149 -8.16 -11.33 10.17
CA TRP A 149 -8.70 -11.63 8.83
C TRP A 149 -9.53 -12.92 8.81
N GLY A 150 -9.04 -13.99 9.43
CA GLY A 150 -9.72 -15.27 9.56
C GLY A 150 -9.77 -16.13 8.29
N ASP A 151 -9.32 -15.62 7.14
CA ASP A 151 -9.20 -16.38 5.89
C ASP A 151 -8.10 -15.78 4.97
N CYS A 152 -6.96 -15.42 5.58
CA CYS A 152 -5.81 -14.91 4.84
C CYS A 152 -5.33 -15.96 3.81
N SER A 153 -5.33 -15.59 2.53
CA SER A 153 -4.92 -16.46 1.42
C SER A 153 -4.48 -15.61 0.23
N LEU A 154 -3.78 -16.21 -0.73
CA LEU A 154 -3.41 -15.54 -1.97
C LEU A 154 -4.64 -15.30 -2.84
N SER A 155 -5.65 -16.19 -2.81
CA SER A 155 -6.91 -16.01 -3.56
C SER A 155 -7.78 -14.87 -3.02
N ASN A 156 -7.74 -14.59 -1.72
CA ASN A 156 -8.45 -13.47 -1.09
C ASN A 156 -7.63 -12.16 -1.11
N THR A 157 -6.49 -12.14 -1.81
CA THR A 157 -5.60 -10.98 -1.94
C THR A 157 -5.49 -10.53 -3.40
N LEU A 158 -5.68 -9.24 -3.64
CA LEU A 158 -5.33 -8.62 -4.92
C LEU A 158 -3.94 -7.98 -4.83
N PHE A 159 -3.14 -8.18 -5.87
CA PHE A 159 -1.82 -7.59 -5.97
C PHE A 159 -1.78 -6.55 -7.08
N ARG A 160 -1.26 -5.37 -6.76
CA ARG A 160 -1.01 -4.28 -7.70
C ARG A 160 0.49 -4.03 -7.78
N ARG A 161 1.02 -3.82 -8.98
CA ARG A 161 2.43 -3.40 -9.15
C ARG A 161 2.57 -1.95 -8.69
N ASP A 162 3.66 -1.67 -7.99
CA ASP A 162 3.97 -0.33 -7.46
C ASP A 162 5.48 -0.08 -7.53
N ALA A 163 5.93 0.76 -8.48
CA ALA A 163 7.32 1.22 -8.62
C ALA A 163 8.42 0.17 -8.28
N GLY A 164 8.35 -1.02 -8.91
CA GLY A 164 9.33 -2.11 -8.70
C GLY A 164 8.99 -3.10 -7.57
N ALA A 165 8.00 -2.81 -6.75
CA ALA A 165 7.42 -3.64 -5.70
C ALA A 165 5.97 -4.06 -6.01
N TYR A 166 5.32 -4.69 -5.02
CA TYR A 166 3.90 -5.03 -5.04
C TYR A 166 3.20 -4.47 -3.81
N ALA A 167 1.95 -4.07 -3.98
CA ALA A 167 1.02 -3.77 -2.90
C ALA A 167 -0.07 -4.85 -2.87
N ALA A 168 -0.42 -5.30 -1.66
CA ALA A 168 -1.47 -6.27 -1.43
C ALA A 168 -2.74 -5.57 -0.89
N TYR A 169 -3.89 -6.04 -1.32
CA TYR A 169 -5.21 -5.53 -0.93
C TYR A 169 -6.12 -6.69 -0.50
N LEU A 170 -6.79 -6.52 0.63
CA LEU A 170 -7.80 -7.44 1.12
C LEU A 170 -9.06 -7.37 0.23
N VAL A 171 -9.56 -8.52 -0.21
CA VAL A 171 -10.77 -8.60 -1.05
C VAL A 171 -11.97 -9.14 -0.29
N ASP A 172 -11.74 -10.16 0.55
CA ASP A 172 -12.80 -10.85 1.28
C ASP A 172 -12.61 -10.60 2.79
N ALA A 173 -13.56 -9.88 3.37
CA ALA A 173 -13.61 -9.58 4.81
C ALA A 173 -14.67 -10.42 5.55
N GLU A 174 -15.32 -11.39 4.88
CA GLU A 174 -16.50 -12.10 5.40
C GLU A 174 -16.23 -12.80 6.74
N THR A 175 -15.05 -13.38 6.90
CA THR A 175 -14.61 -14.09 8.12
C THR A 175 -13.89 -13.19 9.12
N GLY A 176 -13.61 -11.95 8.75
CA GLY A 176 -12.82 -11.04 9.57
C GLY A 176 -13.55 -10.57 10.81
N ASP A 177 -12.82 -10.04 11.78
CA ASP A 177 -13.38 -9.44 12.99
C ASP A 177 -12.52 -8.26 13.46
N LEU A 178 -13.18 -7.17 13.84
CA LEU A 178 -12.51 -5.93 14.26
C LEU A 178 -12.61 -5.78 15.78
N HIS A 179 -11.47 -5.56 16.40
CA HIS A 179 -11.33 -5.34 17.84
C HIS A 179 -10.59 -4.03 18.13
N PRO A 180 -10.73 -3.46 19.33
CA PRO A 180 -9.91 -2.31 19.73
C PRO A 180 -8.40 -2.60 19.66
N GLN A 181 -8.01 -3.84 19.97
CA GLN A 181 -6.66 -4.35 19.84
C GLN A 181 -6.71 -5.88 19.75
N LEU A 182 -5.92 -6.48 18.86
CA LEU A 182 -5.77 -7.93 18.82
C LEU A 182 -4.87 -8.44 19.94
N SER A 183 -5.28 -9.56 20.54
CA SER A 183 -4.41 -10.37 21.39
C SER A 183 -3.36 -11.12 20.56
N ASN A 184 -2.26 -11.55 21.20
CA ASN A 184 -1.24 -12.37 20.54
C ASN A 184 -1.86 -13.66 19.96
N GLY A 185 -2.75 -14.33 20.70
CA GLY A 185 -3.39 -15.57 20.24
C GLY A 185 -4.28 -15.39 19.01
N GLN A 186 -4.96 -14.25 18.87
CA GLN A 186 -5.72 -13.94 17.65
C GLN A 186 -4.81 -13.78 16.44
N ARG A 187 -3.68 -13.07 16.61
CA ARG A 187 -2.70 -12.90 15.52
C ARG A 187 -2.03 -14.24 15.14
N GLU A 188 -1.64 -15.03 16.14
CA GLU A 188 -1.05 -16.35 15.92
C GLU A 188 -2.00 -17.29 15.19
N TYR A 189 -3.29 -17.27 15.55
CA TYR A 189 -4.31 -18.04 14.84
C TYR A 189 -4.44 -17.61 13.37
N ASP A 190 -4.44 -16.31 13.08
CA ASP A 190 -4.53 -15.80 11.71
C ASP A 190 -3.29 -16.17 10.88
N LEU A 191 -2.11 -16.16 11.49
CA LEU A 191 -0.86 -16.62 10.86
C LEU A 191 -0.88 -18.12 10.56
N ASP A 192 -1.42 -18.93 11.47
CA ASP A 192 -1.57 -20.36 11.25
C ASP A 192 -2.51 -20.66 10.07
N LEU A 193 -3.63 -19.94 9.97
CA LEU A 193 -4.53 -20.02 8.83
C LEU A 193 -3.84 -19.57 7.53
N ALA A 194 -3.16 -18.42 7.55
CA ALA A 194 -2.41 -17.90 6.41
C ALA A 194 -1.41 -18.93 5.89
N ARG A 195 -0.60 -19.51 6.80
CA ARG A 195 0.38 -20.56 6.45
C ARG A 195 -0.29 -21.74 5.75
N VAL A 196 -1.37 -22.28 6.30
CA VAL A 196 -2.07 -23.45 5.75
C VAL A 196 -2.68 -23.13 4.39
N ASN A 197 -3.39 -22.02 4.28
CA ASN A 197 -4.07 -21.59 3.06
C ASN A 197 -3.07 -21.34 1.92
N ILE A 198 -2.02 -20.55 2.18
CA ILE A 198 -0.97 -20.22 1.21
C ILE A 198 -0.25 -21.50 0.75
N SER A 199 0.10 -22.39 1.67
CA SER A 199 0.73 -23.67 1.33
C SER A 199 -0.16 -24.51 0.42
N GLY A 200 -1.47 -24.60 0.72
CA GLY A 200 -2.44 -25.32 -0.09
C GLY A 200 -2.56 -24.75 -1.51
N GLU A 201 -2.65 -23.42 -1.64
CA GLU A 201 -2.72 -22.76 -2.95
C GLU A 201 -1.44 -22.92 -3.78
N LEU A 202 -0.27 -22.99 -3.13
CA LEU A 202 1.00 -23.27 -3.79
C LEU A 202 1.10 -24.73 -4.24
N LEU A 203 0.60 -25.68 -3.45
CA LEU A 203 0.50 -27.09 -3.85
C LEU A 203 -0.42 -27.26 -5.08
N ASP A 204 -1.53 -26.52 -5.13
CA ASP A 204 -2.41 -26.50 -6.31
C ASP A 204 -1.66 -25.97 -7.54
N LEU A 205 -0.85 -24.92 -7.39
CA LEU A 205 -0.02 -24.42 -8.48
C LEU A 205 1.05 -25.42 -8.92
N GLU A 206 1.69 -26.11 -7.98
CA GLU A 206 2.66 -27.17 -8.26
C GLU A 206 2.01 -28.30 -9.06
N ALA A 207 0.84 -28.77 -8.63
CA ALA A 207 0.09 -29.83 -9.30
C ALA A 207 -0.33 -29.43 -10.73
N SER A 208 -0.58 -28.14 -10.98
CA SER A 208 -0.90 -27.61 -12.31
C SER A 208 0.33 -27.35 -13.20
N GLY A 209 1.55 -27.47 -12.65
CA GLY A 209 2.80 -27.14 -13.35
C GLY A 209 3.10 -25.65 -13.49
N ALA A 210 2.36 -24.80 -12.77
CA ALA A 210 2.51 -23.34 -12.79
C ALA A 210 3.56 -22.82 -11.80
N LEU A 211 3.86 -23.59 -10.74
CA LEU A 211 4.86 -23.23 -9.74
C LEU A 211 6.29 -23.49 -10.24
N HIS A 212 7.22 -22.59 -9.90
CA HIS A 212 8.63 -22.78 -10.23
C HIS A 212 9.23 -23.95 -9.45
N PRO A 213 9.97 -24.90 -10.07
CA PRO A 213 10.47 -26.12 -9.41
C PRO A 213 11.44 -25.91 -8.25
N SER A 214 11.94 -24.68 -8.04
CA SER A 214 12.84 -24.34 -6.93
C SER A 214 12.10 -23.84 -5.69
N LEU A 215 10.78 -23.72 -5.74
CA LEU A 215 9.96 -23.27 -4.62
C LEU A 215 9.31 -24.49 -3.98
N ASP A 216 9.54 -24.69 -2.69
CA ASP A 216 8.81 -25.68 -1.90
C ASP A 216 7.53 -25.02 -1.35
N PRO A 217 6.32 -25.49 -1.71
CA PRO A 217 5.06 -24.91 -1.25
C PRO A 217 4.93 -24.77 0.26
N ILE A 218 5.46 -25.75 1.01
CA ILE A 218 5.32 -25.81 2.46
C ILE A 218 6.31 -24.84 3.10
N GLU A 219 7.60 -24.92 2.76
CA GLU A 219 8.62 -24.00 3.29
C GLU A 219 8.24 -22.55 2.99
N PHE A 220 7.75 -22.29 1.78
CA PHE A 220 7.33 -20.96 1.37
C PHE A 220 6.11 -20.45 2.16
N GLY A 221 5.17 -21.34 2.48
CA GLY A 221 4.06 -21.04 3.39
C GLY A 221 4.52 -20.73 4.81
N PHE A 222 5.62 -21.32 5.30
CA PHE A 222 6.21 -20.95 6.59
C PHE A 222 6.91 -19.58 6.57
N GLU A 223 7.48 -19.18 5.42
CA GLU A 223 8.16 -17.89 5.30
C GLU A 223 7.25 -16.70 5.63
N ILE A 224 5.93 -16.79 5.39
CA ILE A 224 5.01 -15.69 5.71
C ILE A 224 5.04 -15.36 7.20
N CYS A 225 5.10 -16.38 8.06
CA CYS A 225 5.12 -16.22 9.51
C CYS A 225 6.43 -15.56 9.95
N THR A 226 7.56 -15.94 9.36
CA THR A 226 8.86 -15.33 9.62
C THR A 226 8.89 -13.87 9.20
N ARG A 227 8.50 -13.57 7.95
CA ARG A 227 8.45 -12.20 7.41
C ARG A 227 7.52 -11.30 8.23
N TYR A 228 6.34 -11.82 8.57
CA TYR A 228 5.41 -11.15 9.46
C TYR A 228 6.04 -10.88 10.83
N GLY A 229 6.68 -11.88 11.44
CA GLY A 229 7.26 -11.79 12.78
C GLY A 229 8.39 -10.75 12.85
N GLU A 230 9.31 -10.77 11.89
CA GLU A 230 10.39 -9.79 11.76
C GLU A 230 9.85 -8.37 11.60
N LEU A 231 8.86 -8.20 10.72
CA LEU A 231 8.21 -6.91 10.48
C LEU A 231 7.47 -6.41 11.72
N TRP A 232 6.70 -7.30 12.36
CA TRP A 232 5.95 -7.00 13.59
C TRP A 232 6.88 -6.57 14.72
N GLU A 233 8.00 -7.28 14.91
CA GLU A 233 9.00 -6.93 15.92
C GLU A 233 9.65 -5.58 15.61
N GLU A 234 10.07 -5.33 14.36
CA GLU A 234 10.67 -4.04 13.97
C GLU A 234 9.72 -2.86 14.22
N LEU A 235 8.41 -3.06 14.03
CA LEU A 235 7.36 -2.04 14.23
C LEU A 235 6.97 -1.86 15.69
N THR A 236 6.94 -2.92 16.49
CA THR A 236 6.37 -2.88 17.85
C THR A 236 7.41 -2.89 18.97
N ARG A 237 8.68 -3.17 18.67
CA ARG A 237 9.72 -3.18 19.72
C ARG A 237 10.04 -1.78 20.23
N THR A 238 10.29 -1.69 21.53
CA THR A 238 10.98 -0.55 22.14
C THR A 238 12.48 -0.71 21.92
N SER A 239 13.20 0.36 21.54
CA SER A 239 14.66 0.31 21.35
C SER A 239 15.34 1.41 22.15
N VAL A 240 16.43 1.06 22.83
CA VAL A 240 17.27 2.02 23.56
C VAL A 240 18.47 2.36 22.71
N TYR A 241 18.65 3.64 22.40
CA TYR A 241 19.75 4.15 21.60
C TYR A 241 20.73 4.94 22.50
N PRO A 242 22.05 4.75 22.37
CA PRO A 242 23.00 5.57 23.11
C PRO A 242 22.85 7.06 22.72
N ALA A 243 23.11 7.96 23.68
CA ALA A 243 23.02 9.40 23.44
C ALA A 243 23.91 9.85 22.26
N GLY A 244 23.39 10.74 21.41
CA GLY A 244 24.10 11.29 20.26
C GLY A 244 24.21 10.37 19.03
N LYS A 245 23.53 9.21 19.04
CA LYS A 245 23.51 8.25 17.92
C LYS A 245 22.23 8.33 17.07
N TYR A 246 21.87 9.54 16.67
CA TYR A 246 20.66 9.82 15.86
C TYR A 246 20.61 9.02 14.55
N GLN A 247 21.76 8.65 13.97
CA GLN A 247 21.82 7.85 12.75
C GLN A 247 21.15 6.48 12.86
N TYR A 248 21.05 5.89 14.07
CA TYR A 248 20.37 4.61 14.25
C TYR A 248 18.84 4.74 14.28
N ILE A 249 18.34 5.87 14.76
CA ILE A 249 16.92 6.24 14.73
C ILE A 249 16.51 6.45 13.26
N GLU A 250 17.27 7.25 12.51
CA GLU A 250 17.02 7.49 11.09
C GLU A 250 17.06 6.21 10.24
N ARG A 251 18.05 5.32 10.48
CA ARG A 251 18.10 4.01 9.81
C ARG A 251 16.86 3.16 10.09
N ARG A 252 16.32 3.21 11.32
CA ARG A 252 15.09 2.48 11.65
C ARG A 252 13.89 3.09 10.94
N ILE A 253 13.72 4.42 10.97
CA ILE A 253 12.64 5.11 10.25
C ILE A 253 12.70 4.78 8.75
N ARG A 254 13.90 4.78 8.15
CA ARG A 254 14.10 4.38 6.75
C ARG A 254 13.69 2.93 6.48
N ARG A 255 14.10 1.99 7.33
CA ARG A 255 13.64 0.60 7.18
C ARG A 255 12.12 0.49 7.26
N LEU A 256 11.48 1.18 8.22
CA LEU A 256 10.01 1.20 8.30
C LEU A 256 9.40 1.78 7.02
N ASN A 257 10.00 2.84 6.48
CA ASN A 257 9.60 3.44 5.22
C ASN A 257 9.76 2.46 4.05
N ASP A 258 10.89 1.78 3.92
CA ASP A 258 11.12 0.80 2.85
C ASP A 258 10.11 -0.37 2.92
N LEU A 259 9.61 -0.66 4.13
CA LEU A 259 8.56 -1.65 4.40
C LEU A 259 7.13 -1.09 4.20
N GLY A 260 7.00 0.17 3.79
CA GLY A 260 5.73 0.83 3.51
C GLY A 260 5.00 1.38 4.73
N PHE A 261 5.68 1.56 5.87
CA PHE A 261 5.10 2.17 7.08
C PHE A 261 5.63 3.58 7.28
N ASP A 262 4.79 4.46 7.79
CA ASP A 262 5.19 5.81 8.23
C ASP A 262 5.27 5.85 9.76
N VAL A 263 5.90 6.88 10.32
CA VAL A 263 6.05 7.06 11.77
C VAL A 263 5.17 8.22 12.21
N ALA A 264 4.05 7.94 12.88
CA ALA A 264 3.15 8.99 13.35
C ALA A 264 3.65 9.72 14.59
N GLU A 265 4.21 8.97 15.53
CA GLU A 265 4.72 9.54 16.78
C GLU A 265 6.02 8.86 17.14
N MET A 266 6.94 9.66 17.68
CA MET A 266 8.16 9.18 18.28
C MET A 266 8.21 9.70 19.71
N GLN A 267 8.28 8.77 20.66
CA GLN A 267 8.44 9.08 22.08
C GLN A 267 9.90 8.81 22.46
N ILE A 268 10.58 9.86 22.93
CA ILE A 268 11.96 9.79 23.41
C ILE A 268 11.94 9.98 24.93
N GLU A 269 12.37 8.98 25.66
CA GLU A 269 12.62 9.06 27.10
C GLU A 269 14.13 9.05 27.35
N HIS A 270 14.65 10.16 27.86
CA HIS A 270 16.06 10.28 28.21
C HIS A 270 16.38 9.47 29.47
N SER A 271 17.38 8.58 29.39
CA SER A 271 17.92 7.81 30.52
C SER A 271 19.43 8.00 30.67
N LEU A 272 19.96 7.66 31.84
CA LEU A 272 21.39 7.71 32.14
C LEU A 272 22.22 6.77 31.26
N ASP A 273 21.59 5.70 30.73
CA ASP A 273 22.23 4.70 29.86
C ASP A 273 22.01 4.97 28.35
N GLY A 274 21.27 6.02 27.99
CA GLY A 274 20.90 6.37 26.61
C GLY A 274 19.46 6.87 26.48
N ASP A 275 19.03 7.18 25.26
CA ASP A 275 17.67 7.59 24.95
C ASP A 275 16.83 6.37 24.58
N SER A 276 15.79 6.07 25.37
CA SER A 276 14.78 5.07 25.01
C SER A 276 13.85 5.68 23.98
N VAL A 277 13.74 5.06 22.80
CA VAL A 277 12.89 5.56 21.71
C VAL A 277 11.85 4.51 21.36
N THR A 278 10.59 4.91 21.49
CA THR A 278 9.43 4.14 21.05
C THR A 278 8.81 4.84 19.85
N PHE A 279 8.52 4.07 18.82
CA PHE A 279 7.82 4.57 17.64
C PHE A 279 6.38 4.09 17.69
N VAL A 280 5.45 4.97 17.36
CA VAL A 280 4.09 4.62 17.02
C VAL A 280 4.04 4.59 15.50
N PRO A 281 4.19 3.42 14.86
CA PRO A 281 4.05 3.32 13.43
C PRO A 281 2.62 3.67 13.04
N LYS A 282 2.47 4.36 11.92
CA LYS A 282 1.18 4.65 11.31
C LYS A 282 1.11 4.03 9.93
N VAL A 283 -0.04 3.43 9.69
CA VAL A 283 -0.42 2.94 8.37
C VAL A 283 -0.87 4.13 7.54
N VAL A 284 -0.30 4.26 6.35
CA VAL A 284 -0.68 5.26 5.34
C VAL A 284 -1.17 4.53 4.08
N ASP A 285 -2.20 5.10 3.45
CA ASP A 285 -2.75 4.59 2.20
C ASP A 285 -1.66 4.50 1.12
N ALA A 286 -1.81 3.56 0.19
CA ALA A 286 -1.07 3.63 -1.06
C ALA A 286 -1.47 4.90 -1.84
N GLY A 287 -0.50 5.68 -2.31
CA GLY A 287 -0.76 6.97 -2.97
C GLY A 287 -1.09 8.10 -1.98
N HIS A 288 -0.94 7.89 -0.66
CA HIS A 288 -1.14 8.93 0.34
C HIS A 288 -0.16 10.07 0.13
N HIS A 289 1.13 9.72 0.03
CA HIS A 289 2.19 10.70 -0.11
C HIS A 289 2.13 11.40 -1.46
N GLN A 290 1.82 10.68 -2.54
CA GLN A 290 1.60 11.30 -3.86
C GLN A 290 0.47 12.34 -3.80
N ARG A 291 -0.71 11.97 -3.27
CA ARG A 291 -1.86 12.90 -3.16
C ARG A 291 -1.53 14.10 -2.27
N GLN A 292 -0.83 13.88 -1.16
CA GLN A 292 -0.45 14.94 -0.23
C GLN A 292 0.58 15.89 -0.85
N LEU A 293 1.64 15.37 -1.49
CA LEU A 293 2.66 16.16 -2.15
C LEU A 293 2.04 16.99 -3.27
N LEU A 294 1.22 16.38 -4.13
CA LEU A 294 0.54 17.06 -5.22
C LEU A 294 -0.36 18.19 -4.70
N ARG A 295 -1.13 17.93 -3.64
CA ARG A 295 -2.02 18.94 -3.01
C ARG A 295 -1.24 20.11 -2.41
N LEU A 296 -0.11 19.85 -1.76
CA LEU A 296 0.68 20.88 -1.06
C LEU A 296 1.59 21.68 -2.00
N THR A 297 2.18 21.03 -3.00
CA THR A 297 3.28 21.58 -3.80
C THR A 297 2.97 21.68 -5.30
N GLY A 298 2.01 20.90 -5.79
CA GLY A 298 1.75 20.71 -7.22
C GLY A 298 2.78 19.80 -7.93
N LEU A 299 3.70 19.17 -7.20
CA LEU A 299 4.64 18.18 -7.75
C LEU A 299 3.94 16.82 -7.84
N ASP A 300 4.08 16.17 -8.99
CA ASP A 300 3.72 14.77 -9.18
C ASP A 300 4.99 13.93 -9.07
N ALA A 301 4.92 12.85 -8.30
CA ALA A 301 6.03 11.97 -8.01
C ALA A 301 5.50 10.59 -7.61
N GLU A 302 6.31 9.56 -7.79
CA GLU A 302 5.98 8.21 -7.31
C GLU A 302 5.94 8.17 -5.77
N GLU A 303 5.23 7.21 -5.17
CA GLU A 303 4.90 7.24 -3.73
C GLU A 303 6.12 7.39 -2.81
N ASN A 304 7.19 6.64 -3.11
CA ASN A 304 8.44 6.69 -2.33
C ASN A 304 9.20 8.01 -2.52
N GLN A 305 9.20 8.56 -3.74
CA GLN A 305 9.74 9.89 -4.02
C GLN A 305 8.93 10.93 -3.24
N ALA A 306 7.60 10.88 -3.37
CA ALA A 306 6.68 11.81 -2.74
C ALA A 306 6.86 11.86 -1.22
N ARG A 307 6.97 10.68 -0.58
CA ARG A 307 7.26 10.58 0.85
C ARG A 307 8.58 11.23 1.22
N ARG A 308 9.67 10.94 0.48
CA ARG A 308 10.99 11.49 0.79
C ARG A 308 11.02 13.02 0.64
N LEU A 309 10.35 13.54 -0.39
CA LEU A 309 10.16 14.98 -0.61
C LEU A 309 9.32 15.62 0.51
N LEU A 310 8.24 14.98 0.94
CA LEU A 310 7.42 15.44 2.06
C LEU A 310 8.20 15.49 3.38
N ASN A 311 9.03 14.49 3.67
CA ASN A 311 9.85 14.47 4.88
C ASN A 311 10.88 15.62 4.90
N ASP A 312 11.50 15.91 3.75
CA ASP A 312 12.43 17.05 3.62
C ASP A 312 11.69 18.39 3.73
N LEU A 313 10.48 18.49 3.15
CA LEU A 313 9.60 19.64 3.30
C LEU A 313 9.21 19.88 4.78
N GLU A 314 8.75 18.85 5.49
CA GLU A 314 8.36 18.96 6.91
C GLU A 314 9.55 19.37 7.78
N SER A 315 10.72 18.77 7.53
CA SER A 315 11.97 19.13 8.22
C SER A 315 12.34 20.60 7.97
N TRP A 316 12.20 21.07 6.73
CA TRP A 316 12.45 22.48 6.39
C TRP A 316 11.40 23.41 7.02
N MET A 317 10.11 23.04 7.00
CA MET A 317 9.03 23.81 7.61
C MET A 317 9.28 24.03 9.10
N ALA A 318 9.77 23.01 9.81
CA ALA A 318 10.12 23.09 11.23
C ALA A 318 11.22 24.13 11.55
N THR A 319 12.01 24.54 10.55
CA THR A 319 13.05 25.58 10.70
C THR A 319 12.55 27.00 10.42
N GLN A 320 11.31 27.16 9.95
CA GLN A 320 10.76 28.47 9.57
C GLN A 320 10.13 29.17 10.78
N ASP A 321 10.43 30.46 10.94
CA ASP A 321 9.95 31.27 12.07
C ASP A 321 8.41 31.38 12.13
N ASP A 322 7.72 31.26 10.99
CA ASP A 322 6.27 31.36 10.85
C ASP A 322 5.56 30.00 10.79
N TYR A 323 6.25 28.90 11.12
CA TYR A 323 5.66 27.57 11.27
C TYR A 323 5.24 27.33 12.72
N ALA A 324 3.93 27.42 12.99
CA ALA A 324 3.35 27.02 14.27
C ALA A 324 2.05 26.23 14.04
N PRO A 325 2.10 24.89 14.08
CA PRO A 325 0.92 24.05 13.90
C PRO A 325 -0.20 24.40 14.91
N GLY A 326 -1.40 24.68 14.41
CA GLY A 326 -2.57 24.98 15.24
C GLY A 326 -2.74 26.46 15.63
N ASP A 327 -1.79 27.33 15.29
CA ASP A 327 -1.95 28.79 15.43
C ASP A 327 -2.63 29.37 14.18
N PRO A 328 -3.82 30.00 14.30
CA PRO A 328 -4.51 30.63 13.18
C PRO A 328 -3.72 31.77 12.50
N LEU A 329 -2.73 32.34 13.20
CA LEU A 329 -1.89 33.44 12.70
C LEU A 329 -0.61 32.96 12.01
N ALA A 330 -0.27 31.68 12.13
CA ALA A 330 0.90 31.09 11.48
C ALA A 330 0.68 30.87 9.98
N ALA A 331 1.78 30.69 9.24
CA ALA A 331 1.69 30.41 7.83
C ALA A 331 1.04 29.03 7.61
N ARG A 332 0.06 29.01 6.69
CA ARG A 332 -0.58 27.76 6.29
C ARG A 332 0.44 26.80 5.65
N PRO A 333 0.30 25.47 5.86
CA PRO A 333 1.19 24.47 5.28
C PRO A 333 1.37 24.61 3.76
N GLU A 334 0.31 24.94 3.03
CA GLU A 334 0.37 25.11 1.57
C GLU A 334 1.27 26.29 1.15
N VAL A 335 1.31 27.35 1.96
CA VAL A 335 2.16 28.52 1.71
C VAL A 335 3.62 28.17 1.93
N LEU A 336 3.93 27.44 3.00
CA LEU A 336 5.29 27.00 3.30
C LEU A 336 5.77 25.97 2.26
N ALA A 337 4.91 25.03 1.87
CA ALA A 337 5.19 24.08 0.81
C ALA A 337 5.56 24.77 -0.51
N HIS A 338 4.80 25.79 -0.93
CA HIS A 338 5.13 26.54 -2.13
C HIS A 338 6.46 27.34 -2.00
N ARG A 339 6.80 27.85 -0.81
CA ARG A 339 8.11 28.48 -0.57
C ARG A 339 9.24 27.47 -0.66
N TRP A 340 9.11 26.30 -0.03
CA TRP A 340 10.08 25.22 -0.13
C TRP A 340 10.33 24.80 -1.59
N VAL A 341 9.27 24.67 -2.39
CA VAL A 341 9.40 24.38 -3.84
C VAL A 341 10.25 25.44 -4.54
N ARG A 342 10.01 26.72 -4.22
CA ARG A 342 10.69 27.87 -4.85
C ARG A 342 12.14 28.02 -4.39
N ASP A 343 12.39 27.82 -3.10
CA ASP A 343 13.63 28.23 -2.42
C ASP A 343 14.61 27.06 -2.20
N VAL A 344 14.11 25.82 -2.18
CA VAL A 344 14.92 24.62 -1.92
C VAL A 344 14.86 23.67 -3.10
N PHE A 345 13.68 23.14 -3.45
CA PHE A 345 13.55 22.11 -4.48
C PHE A 345 14.02 22.58 -5.86
N ARG A 346 13.45 23.68 -6.38
CA ARG A 346 13.80 24.19 -7.72
C ARG A 346 15.27 24.61 -7.85
N PRO A 347 15.87 25.35 -6.89
CA PRO A 347 17.29 25.70 -6.96
C PRO A 347 18.19 24.47 -6.95
N THR A 348 17.91 23.50 -6.09
CA THR A 348 18.68 22.25 -5.99
C THR A 348 18.67 21.47 -7.30
N VAL A 349 17.48 21.23 -7.88
CA VAL A 349 17.37 20.51 -9.16
C VAL A 349 18.01 21.30 -10.33
N ARG A 350 18.03 22.64 -10.26
CA ARG A 350 18.67 23.50 -11.27
C ARG A 350 20.19 23.58 -11.15
N ALA A 351 20.74 23.30 -9.96
CA ALA A 351 22.17 23.25 -9.76
C ALA A 351 22.81 22.06 -10.50
N VAL A 352 22.04 21.00 -10.75
CA VAL A 352 22.45 19.88 -11.60
C VAL A 352 22.45 20.30 -13.09
N PRO A 353 23.60 20.24 -13.79
CA PRO A 353 23.71 20.64 -15.19
C PRO A 353 22.75 19.90 -16.11
N LEU A 354 22.18 20.61 -17.09
CA LEU A 354 21.20 20.06 -18.03
C LEU A 354 21.78 18.89 -18.84
N GLU A 355 23.07 18.98 -19.18
CA GLU A 355 23.81 18.00 -19.96
C GLU A 355 24.03 16.68 -19.20
N LEU A 356 24.04 16.73 -17.86
CA LEU A 356 24.25 15.55 -17.01
C LEU A 356 22.94 14.89 -16.62
N ARG A 357 21.90 15.67 -16.34
CA ARG A 357 20.58 15.13 -15.95
C ARG A 357 19.74 14.58 -17.11
N GLY A 358 20.03 14.97 -18.35
CA GLY A 358 19.32 14.47 -19.53
C GLY A 358 17.80 14.66 -19.46
N ALA A 359 17.06 13.56 -19.60
CA ALA A 359 15.59 13.51 -19.58
C ALA A 359 15.00 13.06 -18.22
N MET A 360 15.80 13.01 -17.16
CA MET A 360 15.33 12.60 -15.83
C MET A 360 14.29 13.58 -15.28
N ASP A 361 13.28 13.03 -14.59
CA ASP A 361 12.25 13.81 -13.94
C ASP A 361 12.83 14.63 -12.75
N PRO A 362 12.42 15.90 -12.56
CA PRO A 362 12.88 16.72 -11.44
C PRO A 362 12.68 16.10 -10.06
N ALA A 363 11.59 15.35 -9.83
CA ALA A 363 11.34 14.70 -8.55
C ALA A 363 12.35 13.56 -8.32
N GLU A 364 12.68 12.80 -9.37
CA GLU A 364 13.70 11.74 -9.32
C GLU A 364 15.09 12.30 -9.02
N ILE A 365 15.50 13.39 -9.68
CA ILE A 365 16.80 14.03 -9.42
C ILE A 365 16.90 14.46 -7.95
N TYR A 366 15.85 15.09 -7.43
CA TYR A 366 15.84 15.52 -6.03
C TYR A 366 15.83 14.33 -5.07
N HIS A 367 15.10 13.27 -5.40
CA HIS A 367 15.08 12.02 -4.65
C HIS A 367 16.48 11.39 -4.52
N GLU A 368 17.19 11.26 -5.66
CA GLU A 368 18.55 10.73 -5.70
C GLU A 368 19.55 11.63 -4.93
N LEU A 369 19.41 12.95 -5.03
CA LEU A 369 20.24 13.89 -4.27
C LEU A 369 20.05 13.75 -2.75
N LEU A 370 18.81 13.59 -2.29
CA LEU A 370 18.54 13.35 -0.87
C LEU A 370 19.09 11.99 -0.40
N GLU A 371 19.08 10.98 -1.26
CA GLU A 371 19.72 9.69 -0.99
C GLU A 371 21.22 9.85 -0.83
N HIS A 372 21.85 10.53 -1.78
CA HIS A 372 23.29 10.76 -1.80
C HIS A 372 23.75 11.59 -0.61
N ARG A 373 23.02 12.67 -0.28
CA ARG A 373 23.26 13.50 0.91
C ARG A 373 23.35 12.63 2.15
N TRP A 374 22.42 11.70 2.31
CA TRP A 374 22.43 10.81 3.46
C TRP A 374 23.60 9.84 3.47
N TYR A 375 23.94 9.22 2.32
CA TYR A 375 25.09 8.33 2.23
C TYR A 375 26.39 9.05 2.64
N LEU A 376 26.54 10.30 2.21
CA LEU A 376 27.66 11.15 2.60
C LEU A 376 27.62 11.46 4.11
N SER A 377 26.46 11.90 4.64
CA SER A 377 26.29 12.19 6.07
C SER A 377 26.59 10.97 6.95
N GLU A 378 26.19 9.78 6.49
CA GLU A 378 26.44 8.51 7.16
C GLU A 378 27.94 8.18 7.20
N HIS A 379 28.64 8.31 6.08
CA HIS A 379 30.09 8.11 6.04
C HIS A 379 30.86 9.12 6.90
N ALA A 380 30.41 10.38 6.91
CA ALA A 380 31.02 11.45 7.67
C ALA A 380 30.66 11.42 9.17
N GLN A 381 29.66 10.62 9.57
CA GLN A 381 29.10 10.57 10.92
C GLN A 381 28.59 11.93 11.43
N HIS A 382 28.22 12.83 10.52
CA HIS A 382 27.59 14.13 10.80
C HIS A 382 26.78 14.60 9.58
N ASP A 383 25.85 15.53 9.77
CA ASP A 383 25.03 16.04 8.66
C ASP A 383 25.88 16.80 7.62
N ILE A 384 25.58 16.56 6.35
CA ILE A 384 26.17 17.22 5.19
C ILE A 384 25.04 18.00 4.49
N GLY A 385 25.25 19.31 4.37
CA GLY A 385 24.29 20.20 3.72
C GLY A 385 24.07 19.87 2.25
N LEU A 386 22.89 20.24 1.74
CA LEU A 386 22.42 19.93 0.40
C LEU A 386 23.37 20.43 -0.71
N ASP A 387 23.97 21.61 -0.55
CA ASP A 387 24.91 22.18 -1.54
C ASP A 387 26.13 21.27 -1.77
N LYS A 388 26.74 20.77 -0.69
CA LYS A 388 27.88 19.85 -0.78
C LYS A 388 27.48 18.50 -1.38
N ALA A 389 26.27 18.03 -1.06
CA ALA A 389 25.77 16.80 -1.63
C ALA A 389 25.54 16.93 -3.15
N VAL A 390 25.06 18.09 -3.62
CA VAL A 390 24.90 18.38 -5.05
C VAL A 390 26.25 18.39 -5.77
N GLU A 391 27.25 19.07 -5.21
CA GLU A 391 28.61 19.10 -5.78
C GLU A 391 29.18 17.68 -5.95
N ASP A 392 29.12 16.87 -4.89
CA ASP A 392 29.63 15.50 -4.91
C ASP A 392 28.83 14.60 -5.87
N TYR A 393 27.51 14.74 -5.89
CA TYR A 393 26.64 13.96 -6.79
C TYR A 393 26.93 14.23 -8.27
N ILE A 394 27.18 15.49 -8.63
CA ILE A 394 27.58 15.91 -9.99
C ILE A 394 28.95 15.32 -10.38
N GLU A 395 29.90 15.27 -9.44
CA GLU A 395 31.26 14.79 -9.70
C GLU A 395 31.35 13.27 -9.74
N ASN A 396 30.66 12.56 -8.84
CA ASN A 396 30.92 11.16 -8.56
C ASN A 396 29.81 10.19 -9.00
N VAL A 397 28.57 10.65 -9.15
CA VAL A 397 27.41 9.78 -9.39
C VAL A 397 26.91 9.89 -10.84
N LEU A 398 26.57 11.10 -11.28
CA LEU A 398 26.01 11.33 -12.63
C LEU A 398 26.91 10.87 -13.79
N PRO A 399 28.25 11.07 -13.76
CA PRO A 399 29.12 10.59 -14.84
C PRO A 399 29.11 9.07 -14.99
N ARG A 400 29.08 8.34 -13.86
CA ARG A 400 29.05 6.86 -13.84
C ARG A 400 27.70 6.31 -14.30
N ALA A 401 26.60 6.97 -13.93
CA ALA A 401 25.27 6.58 -14.39
C ALA A 401 25.14 6.65 -15.92
N ARG A 402 25.75 7.66 -16.57
CA ARG A 402 25.81 7.77 -18.03
C ARG A 402 26.66 6.68 -18.69
N GLU A 403 27.82 6.35 -18.14
CA GLU A 403 28.67 5.25 -18.65
C GLU A 403 27.93 3.89 -18.62
N THR A 404 27.00 3.70 -17.68
CA THR A 404 26.22 2.47 -17.55
C THR A 404 25.05 2.39 -18.54
N LEU A 405 24.59 3.54 -19.07
CA LEU A 405 23.47 3.68 -20.01
C LEU A 405 23.93 3.76 -21.48
N GLU A 406 25.21 4.03 -21.73
CA GLU A 406 25.80 3.93 -23.07
C GLU A 406 26.18 2.47 -23.34
N PRO A 407 25.58 1.79 -24.35
CA PRO A 407 25.97 0.43 -24.67
C PRO A 407 27.43 0.43 -25.14
N VAL A 408 28.25 -0.43 -24.54
CA VAL A 408 29.60 -0.73 -25.03
C VAL A 408 29.47 -1.19 -26.49
N THR A 409 29.81 -0.32 -27.44
CA THR A 409 29.98 -0.71 -28.84
C THR A 409 31.10 -1.74 -28.89
N PRO A 410 30.85 -2.98 -29.33
CA PRO A 410 31.92 -3.94 -29.57
C PRO A 410 32.75 -3.44 -30.77
N GLU A 411 34.07 -3.43 -30.63
CA GLU A 411 35.02 -3.24 -31.75
C GLU A 411 34.92 -4.36 -32.80
#